data_AF-I2H7R6-F1
#
_entry.id   AF-I2H7R6-F1
#
_cell.length_a   1.000
_cell.length_b   1.000
_cell.length_c   1.000
_cell.angle_alpha   90.00
_cell.angle_beta   90.00
_cell.angle_gamma   90.00
#
_symmetry.space_group_name_H-M   'P 1'
#
loop_
_entity.id
_entity.type
_entity.pdbx_description
1 polymer ?
#
loop_
_entity_poly.entity_id
_entity_poly.type
_entity_poly.pdbx_seq_one_letter_code
_entity_poly.pdbx_strand_id
1 'polypeptide(L)' 'MFIKVKTLTGKEIPIEVLPEDKVFHIKELLEQKEGIPPSQLRLIFQGKQMYVFKKIIYFYYVFYLLQISFY' A
#
# COMPACT_ATOMS: atom_id res chain seq x y z
N MET A 1 11.64 -2.46 -2.03
CA MET A 1 10.59 -3.06 -2.90
C MET A 1 9.71 -1.93 -3.39
N PHE A 2 9.28 -1.95 -4.65
CA PHE A 2 8.39 -0.90 -5.16
C PHE A 2 6.96 -1.39 -5.18
N ILE A 3 6.05 -0.62 -4.58
CA ILE A 3 4.60 -0.81 -4.74
C ILE A 3 4.01 0.42 -5.43
N LYS A 4 2.99 0.19 -6.26
CA LYS A 4 2.27 1.27 -6.94
C LYS A 4 0.98 1.55 -6.18
N VAL A 5 0.80 2.80 -5.78
CA VAL A 5 -0.46 3.27 -5.19
C VAL A 5 -1.23 4.02 -6.26
N LYS A 6 -2.42 3.52 -6.60
CA LYS A 6 -3.34 4.20 -7.50
C LYS A 6 -4.26 5.10 -6.70
N THR A 7 -4.22 6.38 -7.00
CA THR A 7 -5.11 7.39 -6.41
C THR A 7 -6.50 7.33 -7.06
N LEU A 8 -7.49 7.96 -6.43
CA LEU A 8 -8.85 8.06 -6.97
C LEU A 8 -8.92 8.83 -8.30
N THR A 9 -7.95 9.69 -8.57
CA THR A 9 -7.81 10.41 -9.84
C THR A 9 -7.17 9.56 -10.95
N GLY A 10 -6.79 8.31 -10.65
CA GLY A 10 -6.15 7.39 -11.58
C GLY A 10 -4.63 7.53 -11.69
N LYS A 11 -4.02 8.49 -10.98
CA LYS A 11 -2.56 8.65 -10.93
C LYS A 11 -1.93 7.50 -10.16
N GLU A 12 -0.91 6.89 -10.73
CA GLU A 12 -0.08 5.86 -10.09
C GLU A 12 1.17 6.48 -9.48
N ILE A 13 1.39 6.24 -8.20
CA ILE A 13 2.54 6.77 -7.47
C ILE A 13 3.41 5.57 -7.07
N PRO A 14 4.65 5.48 -7.58
CA PRO A 14 5.59 4.49 -7.11
C PRO A 14 6.14 4.92 -5.75
N ILE A 15 6.03 4.03 -4.77
CA ILE A 15 6.64 4.18 -3.44
C ILE A 15 7.56 3.00 -3.16
N GLU A 16 8.69 3.32 -2.57
CA GLU A 16 9.64 2.33 -2.10
C GLU A 16 9.30 1.98 -0.65
N VAL A 17 9.13 0.68 -0.40
CA VAL A 17 8.81 0.14 0.91
C VAL A 17 9.64 -1.10 1.18
N LEU A 18 9.87 -1.38 2.45
CA LEU A 18 10.47 -2.62 2.92
C LEU A 18 9.36 -3.63 3.27
N PRO A 19 9.61 -4.94 3.18
CA PRO A 19 8.62 -5.95 3.56
C PRO A 19 8.17 -5.77 5.02
N GLU A 20 9.08 -5.37 5.90
CA GLU A 20 8.84 -5.18 7.34
C GLU A 20 8.04 -3.91 7.67
N ASP A 21 7.89 -3.00 6.69
CA ASP A 21 7.18 -1.75 6.89
C ASP A 21 5.69 -1.99 7.18
N LYS A 22 5.13 -1.05 7.92
CA LYS A 22 3.72 -1.04 8.29
C LYS A 22 2.93 -0.20 7.30
N VAL A 23 1.63 -0.46 7.24
CA VAL A 23 0.67 0.33 6.45
C VAL A 23 0.71 1.82 6.82
N PHE A 24 1.06 2.14 8.08
CA PHE A 24 1.25 3.52 8.52
C PHE A 24 2.41 4.21 7.79
N HIS A 25 3.54 3.54 7.61
CA HIS A 25 4.71 4.11 6.93
C HIS A 25 4.42 4.44 5.46
N ILE A 26 3.67 3.58 4.78
CA ILE A 26 3.17 3.86 3.41
C ILE A 26 2.39 5.18 3.37
N LYS A 27 1.54 5.44 4.37
CA LYS A 27 0.73 6.65 4.41
C LYS A 27 1.56 7.90 4.65
N GLU A 28 2.60 7.82 5.47
CA GLU A 28 3.57 8.91 5.67
C GLU A 28 4.33 9.21 4.37
N LEU A 29 4.79 8.17 3.65
CA LEU A 29 5.45 8.33 2.35
C LEU A 29 4.52 8.97 1.30
N LEU A 30 3.24 8.60 1.31
CA LEU A 30 2.23 9.22 0.44
C LEU A 30 1.93 10.66 0.85
N GLU A 31 1.86 10.97 2.14
CA GLU A 31 1.72 12.35 2.63
C GLU A 31 2.89 13.21 2.17
N GLN A 32 4.13 12.73 2.28
CA GLN A 32 5.30 13.46 1.81
C GLN A 32 5.30 13.69 0.28
N LYS A 33 4.72 12.77 -0.49
CA LYS A 33 4.69 12.88 -1.97
C LYS A 33 3.51 13.68 -2.52
N GLU A 34 2.33 13.55 -1.92
CA GLU A 34 1.09 14.18 -2.42
C GLU A 34 0.57 15.30 -1.51
N GLY A 35 1.09 15.46 -0.29
CA GLY A 35 0.61 16.43 0.69
C GLY A 35 -0.73 16.07 1.33
N ILE A 36 -1.19 14.83 1.19
CA ILE A 36 -2.49 14.38 1.69
C ILE A 36 -2.32 13.78 3.08
N PRO A 37 -3.04 14.26 4.11
CA PRO A 37 -2.87 13.76 5.46
C PRO A 37 -3.22 12.26 5.56
N PRO A 38 -2.48 11.48 6.36
CA PRO A 38 -2.59 10.02 6.44
C PRO A 38 -3.95 9.53 6.96
N SER A 39 -4.69 10.41 7.65
CA SER A 39 -6.06 10.17 8.10
C SER A 39 -7.07 10.15 6.95
N GLN A 40 -6.83 10.89 5.87
CA GLN A 40 -7.66 10.91 4.66
C GLN A 40 -7.30 9.78 3.69
N LEU A 41 -6.08 9.25 3.77
CA LEU A 41 -5.63 8.14 2.94
C LEU A 41 -6.31 6.82 3.34
N ARG A 42 -7.18 6.31 2.45
CA ARG A 42 -7.74 4.95 2.55
C ARG A 42 -7.02 4.03 1.57
N LEU A 43 -6.23 3.11 2.12
CA LEU A 43 -5.60 2.05 1.36
C LEU A 43 -6.56 0.87 1.28
N ILE A 44 -6.98 0.55 0.06
CA ILE A 44 -7.88 -0.55 -0.25
C ILE A 44 -7.14 -1.51 -1.16
N PHE A 45 -7.18 -2.78 -0.81
CA PHE A 45 -6.56 -3.84 -1.57
C PHE A 45 -7.52 -5.03 -1.70
N GLN A 46 -7.81 -5.46 -2.94
CA GLN A 46 -8.79 -6.53 -3.23
C GLN A 46 -10.11 -6.37 -2.46
N GLY A 47 -10.63 -5.14 -2.38
CA GLY A 47 -11.86 -4.83 -1.65
C GLY A 47 -11.74 -4.84 -0.13
N LYS A 48 -10.57 -5.13 0.44
CA LYS A 48 -10.31 -5.07 1.89
C LYS A 48 -9.49 -3.83 2.24
N GLN A 49 -9.92 -3.12 3.27
CA GLN A 49 -9.18 -1.98 3.80
C GLN A 49 -7.93 -2.47 4.55
N MET A 50 -6.77 -1.91 4.21
CA MET A 50 -5.46 -2.37 4.70
C MET A 50 -5.23 -2.09 6.19
N TYR A 51 -6.14 -1.40 6.88
CA TYR A 51 -6.06 -1.17 8.33
C TYR A 51 -6.14 -2.49 9.14
N VAL A 52 -6.79 -3.50 8.58
CA VAL A 52 -6.92 -4.83 9.19
C VAL A 52 -5.58 -5.58 9.17
N PHE A 53 -4.73 -5.28 8.19
CA PHE A 53 -3.44 -5.93 7.99
C PHE A 53 -2.31 -5.00 8.46
N LYS A 54 -1.78 -5.25 9.66
CA LYS A 54 -0.81 -4.33 10.29
C LYS A 54 0.56 -4.27 9.60
N LYS A 55 0.98 -5.30 8.85
CA LYS A 55 2.30 -5.34 8.18
C LYS A 55 2.18 -5.69 6.70
N ILE A 56 3.00 -5.04 5.89
CA ILE A 56 3.11 -5.29 4.45
C ILE A 56 3.60 -6.72 4.19
N ILE A 57 4.48 -7.25 5.06
CA ILE A 57 5.02 -8.61 4.92
C ILE A 57 3.92 -9.66 4.83
N TYR A 58 2.87 -9.58 5.65
CA TYR A 58 1.77 -10.55 5.60
C TYR A 58 1.07 -10.51 4.25
N PHE A 59 0.91 -9.30 3.71
CA PHE A 59 0.31 -9.13 2.41
C PHE A 59 1.20 -9.72 1.30
N TYR A 60 2.50 -9.42 1.32
CA TYR A 60 3.49 -9.98 0.40
C TYR A 60 3.54 -11.51 0.44
N TYR A 61 3.64 -12.10 1.63
CA TYR A 61 3.69 -13.56 1.78
C TYR A 61 2.40 -14.22 1.31
N VAL A 62 1.23 -13.66 1.63
CA VAL A 62 -0.06 -14.17 1.15
C VAL A 62 -0.13 -14.12 -0.37
N PHE A 63 0.34 -13.03 -0.98
CA PHE A 63 0.33 -12.88 -2.44
C PHE A 63 1.29 -13.85 -3.14
N TYR A 64 2.51 -13.96 -2.63
CA TYR A 64 3.53 -14.87 -3.16
C TYR A 64 3.12 -16.34 -3.01
N LEU A 65 2.54 -16.72 -1.86
CA LEU A 65 2.05 -18.08 -1.60
C LEU A 65 0.83 -18.44 -2.45
N LEU A 66 -0.05 -17.47 -2.77
CA LEU A 66 -1.27 -17.74 -3.54
C LEU A 66 -1.06 -17.66 -5.07
N GLN A 67 0.16 -17.41 -5.56
CA GLN A 67 0.47 -17.23 -7.01
C GLN A 67 -0.53 -16.31 -7.74
N ILE A 68 -1.07 -15.30 -7.06
CA ILE A 68 -1.96 -14.34 -7.72
C ILE A 68 -1.03 -13.45 -8.55
N SER A 69 -1.28 -13.29 -9.84
CA SER A 69 -0.54 -12.33 -10.68
C SER A 69 -1.39 -11.08 -10.87
N PHE A 70 -0.79 -9.91 -10.70
CA PHE A 70 -1.38 -8.64 -11.12
C PHE A 70 -0.90 -8.34 -12.54
N TYR A 71 -1.85 -8.17 -13.46
CA TYR A 71 -1.64 -7.55 -14.77
C TYR A 71 -1.65 -6.02 -14.63
#